data_AF-A0A8T3YG86-F1
#
_entry.id   AF-A0A8T3YG86-F1
#
_cell.length_a   1.000
_cell.length_b   1.000
_cell.length_c   1.000
_cell.angle_alpha   90.00
_cell.angle_beta   90.00
_cell.angle_gamma   90.00
#
_symmetry.space_group_name_H-M   'P 1'
#
loop_
_entity.id
_entity.type
_entity.pdbx_description
1 polymer ?
#
loop_
_entity_poly.entity_id
_entity_poly.type
_entity_poly.pdbx_seq_one_letter_code
_entity_poly.pdbx_strand_id
1 'polypeptide(L)'
;MRNHPLTWLMIVLNLAVFLLVFSMPEALRDTTFDAYSFSRGTALEAWRWLTAMFLQVSASHLFFNMLGLYFFGKHLEEETSKGWWLAIYFISGILGSFAFLLTSPEPVVGASGAVFGVMGAVMLLNPTRMIHLYVFPLPIGIVAVIFIVVETMVAVYKTAFQQLGNVATVAHIAGIATGAIFAFFYKPKRSLQGVFVLALSLALLAVLGPAFALIAEIGSIALQVIDAVVGFFLYNIAGLLGFLWA
;
A
#
# COMPACT_ATOMS: atom_id res chain seq x y z
N MET A 1 -15.41 -15.59 -15.78
CA MET A 1 -14.50 -14.94 -14.81
C MET A 1 -13.19 -15.69 -14.83
N ARG A 2 -12.04 -15.03 -15.00
CA ARG A 2 -10.75 -15.72 -14.88
C ARG A 2 -10.53 -16.06 -13.40
N ASN A 3 -10.19 -17.30 -13.10
CA ASN A 3 -9.80 -17.67 -11.75
C ASN A 3 -8.37 -17.15 -11.51
N HIS A 4 -8.13 -16.52 -10.36
CA HIS A 4 -6.80 -16.07 -9.91
C HIS A 4 -6.31 -16.98 -8.78
N PRO A 5 -6.04 -18.27 -9.06
CA PRO A 5 -5.80 -19.28 -8.03
C PRO A 5 -4.60 -18.96 -7.14
N LEU A 6 -3.51 -18.40 -7.67
CA LEU A 6 -2.32 -18.12 -6.86
C LEU A 6 -2.57 -16.98 -5.88
N THR A 7 -3.22 -15.92 -6.36
CA THR A 7 -3.59 -14.78 -5.52
C THR A 7 -4.51 -15.23 -4.38
N TRP A 8 -5.56 -15.99 -4.69
CA TRP A 8 -6.47 -16.50 -3.67
C TRP A 8 -5.80 -17.51 -2.74
N LEU A 9 -4.94 -18.39 -3.25
CA LEU A 9 -4.19 -19.33 -2.42
C LEU A 9 -3.34 -18.59 -1.38
N MET A 10 -2.58 -17.57 -1.78
CA MET A 10 -1.76 -16.81 -0.84
C MET A 10 -2.61 -16.03 0.17
N ILE A 11 -3.76 -15.49 -0.25
CA ILE A 11 -4.71 -14.84 0.68
C ILE A 11 -5.24 -15.82 1.71
N VAL A 12 -5.73 -16.98 1.27
CA VAL A 12 -6.29 -18.01 2.14
C VAL A 12 -5.23 -18.55 3.09
N LEU A 13 -4.00 -18.79 2.63
CA LEU A 13 -2.91 -19.25 3.48
C LEU A 13 -2.56 -18.24 4.57
N ASN A 14 -2.42 -16.96 4.23
CA ASN A 14 -2.15 -15.91 5.23
C ASN A 14 -3.29 -15.78 6.24
N LEU A 15 -4.54 -15.84 5.78
CA LEU A 15 -5.70 -15.81 6.66
C LEU A 15 -5.75 -17.03 7.59
N ALA A 16 -5.51 -18.23 7.06
CA ALA A 16 -5.51 -19.47 7.84
C ALA A 16 -4.40 -19.47 8.91
N VAL A 17 -3.18 -19.07 8.55
CA VAL A 17 -2.06 -18.94 9.52
C VAL A 17 -2.38 -17.90 10.58
N PHE A 18 -2.92 -16.74 10.20
CA PHE A 18 -3.31 -15.70 11.16
C PHE A 18 -4.37 -16.21 12.14
N LEU A 19 -5.45 -16.84 11.65
CA LEU A 19 -6.51 -17.38 12.50
C LEU A 19 -5.98 -18.47 13.43
N LEU A 20 -5.12 -19.37 12.92
CA LEU A 20 -4.49 -20.40 13.71
C LEU A 20 -3.67 -19.79 14.86
N VAL A 21 -2.74 -18.87 14.56
CA VAL A 21 -1.86 -18.24 15.54
C VAL A 21 -2.62 -17.39 16.56
N PHE A 22 -3.62 -16.60 16.12
CA PHE A 22 -4.41 -15.75 17.02
C PHE A 22 -5.46 -16.50 17.84
N SER A 23 -5.79 -17.74 17.47
CA SER A 23 -6.61 -18.63 18.31
C SER A 23 -5.84 -19.24 19.49
N MET A 24 -4.51 -19.17 19.49
CA MET A 24 -3.66 -19.73 20.55
C MET A 24 -3.64 -18.86 21.81
N PRO A 25 -3.41 -19.47 22.99
CA PRO A 25 -3.02 -18.74 24.20
C PRO A 25 -1.78 -17.88 23.96
N GLU A 26 -1.67 -16.75 24.67
CA GLU A 26 -0.61 -15.75 24.50
C GLU A 26 0.80 -16.36 24.55
N ALA A 27 1.11 -17.16 25.58
CA ALA A 27 2.43 -17.79 25.70
C ALA A 27 2.80 -18.69 24.51
N LEU A 28 1.83 -19.42 23.95
CA LEU A 28 2.06 -20.27 22.77
C LEU A 28 2.19 -19.43 21.50
N ARG A 29 1.45 -18.33 21.40
CA ARG A 29 1.55 -17.37 20.31
C ARG A 29 2.93 -16.75 20.26
N ASP A 30 3.44 -16.27 21.40
CA ASP A 30 4.77 -15.66 21.48
C ASP A 30 5.86 -16.67 21.10
N THR A 31 5.78 -17.89 21.64
CA THR A 31 6.68 -18.99 21.26
C THR A 31 6.62 -19.29 19.75
N THR A 32 5.43 -19.19 19.15
CA THR A 32 5.26 -19.38 17.70
C THR A 32 5.89 -18.24 16.91
N PHE A 33 5.73 -16.99 17.34
CA PHE A 33 6.43 -15.85 16.72
C PHE A 33 7.94 -16.00 16.84
N ASP A 34 8.47 -16.40 17.99
CA ASP A 34 9.89 -16.66 18.21
C ASP A 34 10.43 -17.81 17.35
N ALA A 35 9.61 -18.83 17.07
CA ALA A 35 9.99 -20.01 16.29
C ALA A 35 9.91 -19.82 14.76
N TYR A 36 9.11 -18.86 14.28
CA TYR A 36 8.81 -18.73 12.85
C TYR A 36 9.03 -17.32 12.26
N SER A 37 9.28 -16.30 13.08
CA SER A 37 9.75 -14.99 12.60
C SER A 37 11.20 -15.07 12.12
N PHE A 38 11.64 -14.10 11.31
CA PHE A 38 12.99 -14.09 10.78
C PHE A 38 13.80 -12.96 11.43
N SER A 39 14.96 -13.27 12.01
CA SER A 39 15.85 -12.31 12.65
C SER A 39 17.30 -12.51 12.22
N ARG A 40 18.18 -11.55 12.56
CA ARG A 40 19.64 -11.67 12.29
C ARG A 40 20.24 -12.94 12.90
N GLY A 41 19.84 -13.28 14.13
CA GLY A 41 20.35 -14.45 14.85
C GLY A 41 19.87 -15.79 14.29
N THR A 42 18.80 -15.78 13.50
CA THR A 42 18.18 -16.99 12.91
C THR A 42 18.39 -17.08 11.40
N ALA A 43 19.35 -16.32 10.84
CA ALA A 43 19.53 -16.22 9.40
C ALA A 43 19.90 -17.52 8.70
N LEU A 44 20.50 -18.49 9.40
CA LEU A 44 20.83 -19.81 8.86
C LEU A 44 19.63 -20.78 8.87
N GLU A 45 18.54 -20.42 9.54
CA GLU A 45 17.32 -21.24 9.64
C GLU A 45 16.41 -20.94 8.44
N ALA A 46 16.77 -21.50 7.27
CA ALA A 46 16.18 -21.11 5.98
C ALA A 46 14.65 -21.22 5.88
N TRP A 47 14.00 -22.05 6.71
CA TRP A 47 12.53 -22.11 6.76
C TRP A 47 11.91 -20.77 7.20
N ARG A 48 12.60 -20.01 8.04
CA ARG A 48 12.14 -18.70 8.53
C ARG A 48 12.04 -17.64 7.45
N TRP A 49 12.85 -17.76 6.41
CA TRP A 49 12.78 -16.86 5.26
C TRP A 49 11.39 -16.93 4.59
N LEU A 50 10.77 -18.11 4.64
CA LEU A 50 9.43 -18.34 4.11
C LEU A 50 8.34 -18.19 5.17
N THR A 51 8.50 -18.78 6.36
CA THR A 51 7.44 -18.77 7.38
C THR A 51 7.13 -17.37 7.89
N ALA A 52 8.16 -16.51 8.01
CA ALA A 52 7.98 -15.12 8.44
C ALA A 52 7.02 -14.36 7.51
N MET A 53 6.98 -14.70 6.22
CA MET A 53 6.09 -14.05 5.25
C MET A 53 4.59 -14.31 5.52
N PHE A 54 4.25 -15.32 6.31
CA PHE A 54 2.86 -15.69 6.62
C PHE A 54 2.42 -15.30 8.04
N LEU A 55 3.34 -14.86 8.90
CA LEU A 55 3.03 -14.34 10.23
C LEU A 55 2.57 -12.88 10.14
N GLN A 56 1.42 -12.53 10.72
CA GLN A 56 0.94 -11.14 10.77
C GLN A 56 0.77 -10.70 12.21
N VAL A 57 1.29 -9.54 12.59
CA VAL A 57 1.26 -9.03 13.98
C VAL A 57 -0.09 -8.50 14.43
N SER A 58 -1.01 -8.22 13.50
CA SER A 58 -2.34 -7.66 13.83
C SER A 58 -3.33 -7.89 12.69
N ALA A 59 -4.62 -7.78 13.02
CA ALA A 59 -5.70 -7.88 12.03
C ALA A 59 -5.61 -6.77 10.97
N SER A 60 -5.21 -5.55 11.35
CA SER A 60 -5.02 -4.45 10.40
C SER A 60 -3.84 -4.72 9.46
N HIS A 61 -2.73 -5.27 9.96
CA HIS A 61 -1.59 -5.66 9.13
C HIS A 61 -1.97 -6.73 8.11
N LEU A 62 -2.71 -7.77 8.53
CA LEU A 62 -3.28 -8.76 7.63
C LEU A 62 -4.20 -8.10 6.59
N PHE A 63 -5.15 -7.28 7.02
CA PHE A 63 -6.14 -6.66 6.15
C PHE A 63 -5.49 -5.88 5.00
N PHE A 64 -4.54 -4.99 5.29
CA PHE A 64 -3.88 -4.19 4.26
C PHE A 64 -2.99 -5.03 3.33
N ASN A 65 -2.30 -6.05 3.86
CA ASN A 65 -1.54 -6.98 3.03
C ASN A 65 -2.44 -7.75 2.06
N MET A 66 -3.56 -8.27 2.55
CA MET A 66 -4.49 -9.04 1.72
C MET A 66 -5.26 -8.16 0.74
N LEU A 67 -5.57 -6.92 1.12
CA LEU A 67 -6.16 -5.92 0.23
C LEU A 67 -5.21 -5.59 -0.93
N GLY A 68 -3.94 -5.31 -0.62
CA GLY A 68 -2.90 -5.09 -1.61
C GLY A 68 -2.73 -6.31 -2.51
N LEU A 69 -2.63 -7.51 -1.94
CA LEU A 69 -2.49 -8.74 -2.71
C LEU A 69 -3.72 -9.03 -3.59
N TYR A 70 -4.92 -8.74 -3.12
CA TYR A 70 -6.14 -8.88 -3.90
C TYR A 70 -6.13 -7.97 -5.13
N PHE A 71 -5.77 -6.71 -4.98
CA PHE A 71 -5.74 -5.80 -6.12
C PHE A 71 -4.53 -6.07 -7.03
N PHE A 72 -3.31 -6.03 -6.51
CA PHE A 72 -2.11 -6.14 -7.33
C PHE A 72 -1.84 -7.59 -7.76
N GLY A 73 -2.05 -8.57 -6.89
CA GLY A 73 -1.79 -9.98 -7.18
C GLY A 73 -2.63 -10.52 -8.33
N LYS A 74 -3.93 -10.21 -8.36
CA LYS A 74 -4.82 -10.61 -9.46
C LYS A 74 -4.34 -10.08 -10.81
N HIS A 75 -3.92 -8.81 -10.85
CA HIS A 75 -3.39 -8.19 -12.06
C HIS A 75 -2.04 -8.78 -12.46
N LEU A 76 -1.15 -9.08 -11.51
CA LEU A 76 0.09 -9.76 -11.82
C LEU A 76 -0.16 -11.15 -12.44
N GLU A 77 -1.16 -11.87 -11.94
CA GLU A 77 -1.55 -13.20 -12.43
C GLU A 77 -2.18 -13.15 -13.84
N GLU A 78 -2.77 -12.01 -14.22
CA GLU A 78 -3.22 -11.76 -15.60
C GLU A 78 -2.06 -11.42 -16.55
N GLU A 79 -0.98 -10.83 -16.04
CA GLU A 79 0.12 -10.29 -16.83
C GLU A 79 1.30 -11.26 -17.01
N THR A 80 1.44 -12.22 -16.10
CA THR A 80 2.60 -13.11 -15.98
C THR A 80 2.20 -14.59 -15.97
N SER A 81 3.17 -15.49 -16.13
CA SER A 81 2.94 -16.91 -15.89
C SER A 81 3.00 -17.23 -14.40
N LYS A 82 2.45 -18.38 -14.00
CA LYS A 82 2.47 -18.86 -12.60
C LYS A 82 3.86 -18.83 -11.97
N GLY A 83 4.89 -19.25 -12.72
CA GLY A 83 6.27 -19.26 -12.23
C GLY A 83 6.81 -17.86 -11.93
N TRP A 84 6.53 -16.89 -12.81
CA TRP A 84 6.93 -15.50 -12.60
C TRP A 84 6.16 -14.85 -11.45
N TRP A 85 4.86 -15.14 -11.31
CA TRP A 85 4.06 -14.67 -10.18
C TRP A 85 4.66 -15.14 -8.85
N LEU A 86 4.95 -16.44 -8.74
CA LEU A 86 5.54 -17.03 -7.53
C LEU A 86 6.94 -16.49 -7.27
N ALA A 87 7.77 -16.35 -8.31
CA ALA A 87 9.12 -15.80 -8.17
C ALA A 87 9.06 -14.35 -7.65
N ILE A 88 8.22 -13.50 -8.24
CA ILE A 88 8.05 -12.10 -7.80
C ILE A 88 7.59 -12.06 -6.35
N TYR A 89 6.56 -12.82 -5.98
CA TYR A 89 6.03 -12.84 -4.61
C TYR A 89 7.09 -13.30 -3.59
N PHE A 90 7.64 -14.50 -3.77
CA PHE A 90 8.55 -15.08 -2.77
C PHE A 90 9.91 -14.38 -2.72
N ILE A 91 10.52 -14.07 -3.86
CA ILE A 91 11.84 -13.45 -3.87
C ILE A 91 11.76 -12.02 -3.33
N SER A 92 10.70 -11.26 -3.64
CA SER A 92 10.52 -9.91 -3.09
C SER A 92 10.26 -9.93 -1.59
N GLY A 93 9.51 -10.91 -1.09
CA GLY A 93 9.33 -11.11 0.36
C GLY A 93 10.65 -11.40 1.06
N ILE A 94 11.40 -12.38 0.56
CA ILE A 94 12.68 -12.79 1.14
C ILE A 94 13.70 -11.64 1.10
N LEU A 95 13.92 -11.02 -0.06
CA LEU A 95 14.88 -9.91 -0.18
C LEU A 95 14.44 -8.68 0.61
N GLY A 96 13.13 -8.41 0.70
CA GLY A 96 12.58 -7.39 1.59
C GLY A 96 12.90 -7.65 3.06
N SER A 97 12.71 -8.89 3.51
CA SER A 97 13.08 -9.32 4.87
C SER A 97 14.57 -9.17 5.14
N PHE A 98 15.45 -9.59 4.22
CA PHE A 98 16.89 -9.38 4.37
C PHE A 98 17.27 -7.91 4.42
N ALA A 99 16.69 -7.07 3.55
CA ALA A 99 16.95 -5.64 3.53
C ALA A 99 16.54 -4.97 4.85
N PHE A 100 15.39 -5.35 5.41
CA PHE A 100 14.95 -4.90 6.73
C PHE A 100 15.94 -5.27 7.84
N LEU A 101 16.43 -6.53 7.82
CA LEU A 101 17.37 -6.99 8.83
C LEU A 101 18.73 -6.28 8.73
N LEU A 102 19.09 -5.64 7.62
CA LEU A 102 20.29 -4.79 7.56
C LEU A 102 20.14 -3.51 8.41
N THR A 103 18.92 -3.04 8.63
CA THR A 103 18.64 -1.75 9.28
C THR A 103 17.99 -1.86 10.66
N SER A 104 17.50 -3.04 11.05
CA SER A 104 16.91 -3.28 12.37
C SER A 104 17.38 -4.57 13.05
N PRO A 105 17.47 -4.57 14.40
CA PRO A 105 17.67 -5.78 15.18
C PRO A 105 16.38 -6.60 15.36
N GLU A 106 15.21 -6.00 15.16
CA GLU A 106 13.91 -6.64 15.38
C GLU A 106 13.65 -7.79 14.40
N PRO A 107 12.93 -8.85 14.81
CA PRO A 107 12.45 -9.85 13.88
C PRO A 107 11.49 -9.25 12.83
N VAL A 108 11.60 -9.72 11.59
CA VAL A 108 10.69 -9.39 10.50
C VAL A 108 9.61 -10.46 10.37
N VAL A 109 8.38 -10.00 10.16
CA VAL A 109 7.19 -10.81 9.88
C VAL A 109 6.28 -10.05 8.92
N GLY A 110 5.47 -10.79 8.17
CA GLY A 110 4.44 -10.24 7.30
C GLY A 110 4.70 -10.48 5.83
N ALA A 111 3.60 -10.42 5.06
CA ALA A 111 3.62 -10.64 3.62
C ALA A 111 4.00 -9.36 2.85
N SER A 112 4.16 -8.24 3.54
CA SER A 112 4.19 -6.91 2.93
C SER A 112 5.33 -6.76 1.93
N GLY A 113 6.57 -7.17 2.24
CA GLY A 113 7.68 -7.14 1.27
C GLY A 113 7.34 -7.83 -0.06
N ALA A 114 6.61 -8.95 -0.01
CA ALA A 114 6.12 -9.64 -1.20
C ALA A 114 5.00 -8.88 -1.92
N VAL A 115 4.02 -8.36 -1.17
CA VAL A 115 2.92 -7.55 -1.72
C VAL A 115 3.45 -6.30 -2.42
N PHE A 116 4.45 -5.64 -1.84
CA PHE A 116 5.12 -4.48 -2.41
C PHE A 116 5.94 -4.84 -3.66
N GLY A 117 6.53 -6.04 -3.72
CA GLY A 117 7.13 -6.54 -4.95
C GLY A 117 6.12 -6.85 -6.05
N VAL A 118 4.99 -7.48 -5.71
CA VAL A 118 3.88 -7.67 -6.65
C VAL A 118 3.39 -6.33 -7.18
N MET A 119 3.21 -5.33 -6.32
CA MET A 119 2.85 -3.97 -6.69
C MET A 119 3.90 -3.33 -7.62
N GLY A 120 5.18 -3.42 -7.27
CA GLY A 120 6.29 -2.89 -8.05
C GLY A 120 6.41 -3.48 -9.45
N ALA A 121 6.10 -4.78 -9.60
CA ALA A 121 6.04 -5.42 -10.91
C ALA A 121 4.84 -4.93 -11.73
N VAL A 122 3.64 -4.89 -11.12
CA VAL A 122 2.40 -4.53 -11.82
C VAL A 122 2.38 -3.08 -12.26
N MET A 123 2.89 -2.15 -11.44
CA MET A 123 2.94 -0.74 -11.81
C MET A 123 3.81 -0.48 -13.06
N LEU A 124 4.77 -1.35 -13.36
CA LEU A 124 5.56 -1.28 -14.60
C LEU A 124 4.95 -2.07 -15.75
N LEU A 125 4.43 -3.27 -15.48
CA LEU A 125 3.87 -4.11 -16.54
C LEU A 125 2.55 -3.56 -17.08
N ASN A 126 1.73 -2.92 -16.25
CA ASN A 126 0.44 -2.39 -16.70
C ASN A 126 -0.03 -1.18 -15.88
N PRO A 127 0.67 -0.03 -15.91
CA PRO A 127 0.33 1.15 -15.08
C PRO A 127 -1.05 1.73 -15.33
N THR A 128 -1.57 1.60 -16.55
CA THR A 128 -2.85 2.21 -16.98
C THR A 128 -4.05 1.31 -16.71
N ARG A 129 -3.84 0.10 -16.22
CA ARG A 129 -4.94 -0.83 -15.89
C ARG A 129 -5.82 -0.23 -14.80
N MET A 130 -7.09 -0.08 -15.09
CA MET A 130 -8.03 0.51 -14.13
C MET A 130 -8.41 -0.51 -13.06
N ILE A 131 -8.26 -0.13 -11.79
CA ILE A 131 -8.90 -0.80 -10.66
C ILE A 131 -10.14 -0.03 -10.26
N HIS A 132 -11.20 -0.75 -9.90
CA HIS A 132 -12.45 -0.15 -9.47
C HIS A 132 -12.49 -0.11 -7.94
N LEU A 133 -12.08 1.03 -7.38
CA LEU A 133 -12.23 1.31 -5.95
C LEU A 133 -13.62 1.92 -5.73
N TYR A 134 -14.61 1.06 -5.48
CA TYR A 134 -16.00 1.41 -5.19
C TYR A 134 -16.74 2.16 -6.32
N VAL A 135 -16.49 3.46 -6.54
CA VAL A 135 -17.19 4.30 -7.54
C VAL A 135 -16.25 4.87 -8.61
N PHE A 136 -14.98 5.12 -8.29
CA PHE A 136 -14.05 5.76 -9.23
C PHE A 136 -12.98 4.79 -9.72
N PRO A 137 -12.92 4.51 -11.04
CA PRO A 137 -11.84 3.74 -11.60
C PRO A 137 -10.55 4.58 -11.53
N LEU A 138 -9.48 4.01 -10.98
CA LEU A 138 -8.15 4.63 -10.98
C LEU A 138 -7.13 3.70 -11.65
N PRO A 139 -6.16 4.24 -12.40
CA PRO A 139 -5.05 3.44 -12.92
C PRO A 139 -4.26 2.81 -11.76
N ILE A 140 -3.94 1.53 -11.88
CA ILE A 140 -3.23 0.76 -10.84
C ILE A 140 -1.86 1.33 -10.53
N GLY A 141 -1.19 1.93 -11.52
CA GLY A 141 0.08 2.62 -11.34
C GLY A 141 -0.06 3.84 -10.43
N ILE A 142 -1.13 4.62 -10.57
CA ILE A 142 -1.42 5.76 -9.69
C ILE A 142 -1.72 5.28 -8.27
N VAL A 143 -2.51 4.23 -8.15
CA VAL A 143 -2.86 3.66 -6.83
C VAL A 143 -1.61 3.15 -6.12
N ALA A 144 -0.70 2.47 -6.84
CA ALA A 144 0.59 2.04 -6.31
C ALA A 144 1.42 3.23 -5.80
N VAL A 145 1.54 4.29 -6.61
CA VAL A 145 2.24 5.51 -6.21
C VAL A 145 1.62 6.14 -4.97
N ILE A 146 0.29 6.27 -4.90
CA ILE A 146 -0.41 6.81 -3.72
C ILE A 146 -0.06 5.97 -2.49
N PHE A 147 -0.10 4.63 -2.62
CA PHE A 147 0.22 3.73 -1.51
C PHE A 147 1.67 3.94 -1.01
N ILE A 148 2.62 4.02 -1.94
CA ILE A 148 4.05 4.29 -1.64
C ILE A 148 4.20 5.64 -0.93
N VAL A 149 3.57 6.70 -1.46
CA VAL A 149 3.68 8.05 -0.89
C VAL A 149 3.06 8.11 0.49
N VAL A 150 1.84 7.61 0.67
CA VAL A 150 1.15 7.61 1.97
C VAL A 150 1.96 6.84 3.00
N GLU A 151 2.44 5.66 2.65
CA GLU A 151 3.26 4.87 3.55
C GLU A 151 4.56 5.59 3.93
N THR A 152 5.28 6.14 2.95
CA THR A 152 6.51 6.91 3.18
C THR A 152 6.25 8.11 4.08
N MET A 153 5.14 8.82 3.89
CA MET A 153 4.77 9.97 4.73
C MET A 153 4.43 9.55 6.17
N VAL A 154 3.67 8.46 6.34
CA VAL A 154 3.38 7.91 7.67
C VAL A 154 4.66 7.48 8.38
N ALA A 155 5.57 6.85 7.65
CA ALA A 155 6.89 6.46 8.13
C ALA A 155 7.72 7.66 8.60
N VAL A 156 7.85 8.69 7.76
CA VAL A 156 8.56 9.94 8.09
C VAL A 156 7.93 10.61 9.31
N TYR A 157 6.60 10.68 9.38
CA TYR A 157 5.89 11.26 10.52
C TYR A 157 6.21 10.52 11.84
N LYS A 158 6.16 9.18 11.83
CA LYS A 158 6.49 8.36 13.03
C LYS A 158 7.91 8.58 13.51
N THR A 159 8.87 8.67 12.59
CA THR A 159 10.27 8.89 12.94
C THR A 159 10.53 10.31 13.42
N ALA A 160 9.96 11.31 12.75
CA ALA A 160 10.17 12.71 13.10
C ALA A 160 9.47 13.13 14.40
N PHE A 161 8.27 12.61 14.66
CA PHE A 161 7.41 13.10 15.75
C PHE A 161 7.15 12.09 16.87
N GLN A 162 7.29 10.79 16.63
CA GLN A 162 7.02 9.75 17.64
C GLN A 162 8.28 9.00 18.09
N GLN A 163 9.45 9.28 17.49
CA GLN A 163 10.71 8.56 17.71
C GLN A 163 10.57 7.02 17.54
N LEU A 164 9.56 6.58 16.80
CA LEU A 164 9.38 5.18 16.44
C LEU A 164 10.21 4.90 15.18
N GLY A 165 10.98 3.80 15.21
CA GLY A 165 11.89 3.43 14.13
C GLY A 165 11.21 3.28 12.77
N ASN A 166 11.88 3.76 11.71
CA ASN A 166 11.38 3.80 10.33
C ASN A 166 11.53 2.49 9.54
N VAL A 167 11.52 1.34 10.22
CA VAL A 167 12.22 0.17 9.65
C VAL A 167 11.37 -0.57 8.61
N ALA A 168 10.04 -0.62 8.78
CA ALA A 168 9.15 -1.34 7.86
C ALA A 168 9.24 -0.85 6.40
N THR A 169 9.54 0.44 6.19
CA THR A 169 9.70 1.09 4.89
C THR A 169 10.82 0.46 4.05
N VAL A 170 11.91 0.01 4.69
CA VAL A 170 13.07 -0.58 3.98
C VAL A 170 12.67 -1.91 3.32
N ALA A 171 11.90 -2.74 4.02
CA ALA A 171 11.39 -3.99 3.47
C ALA A 171 10.54 -3.75 2.21
N HIS A 172 9.69 -2.72 2.26
CA HIS A 172 8.76 -2.40 1.18
C HIS A 172 9.47 -1.79 -0.03
N ILE A 173 10.44 -0.89 0.18
CA ILE A 173 11.28 -0.35 -0.91
C ILE A 173 12.05 -1.48 -1.59
N ALA A 174 12.68 -2.37 -0.82
CA ALA A 174 13.38 -3.52 -1.36
C ALA A 174 12.44 -4.48 -2.11
N GLY A 175 11.22 -4.68 -1.61
CA GLY A 175 10.16 -5.39 -2.29
C GLY A 175 9.82 -4.79 -3.65
N ILE A 176 9.46 -3.50 -3.69
CA ILE A 176 9.15 -2.76 -4.93
C ILE A 176 10.30 -2.88 -5.93
N ALA A 177 11.54 -2.62 -5.48
CA ALA A 177 12.72 -2.69 -6.32
C ALA A 177 12.90 -4.08 -6.93
N THR A 178 12.77 -5.13 -6.11
CA THR A 178 12.86 -6.53 -6.56
C THR A 178 11.78 -6.84 -7.60
N GLY A 179 10.53 -6.48 -7.33
CA GLY A 179 9.42 -6.67 -8.27
C GLY A 179 9.61 -5.93 -9.58
N ALA A 180 10.07 -4.68 -9.53
CA ALA A 180 10.37 -3.87 -10.71
C ALA A 180 11.49 -4.47 -11.55
N ILE A 181 12.58 -4.93 -10.92
CA ILE A 181 13.68 -5.64 -11.58
C ILE A 181 13.17 -6.90 -12.29
N PHE A 182 12.34 -7.69 -11.61
CA PHE A 182 11.75 -8.90 -12.20
C PHE A 182 10.80 -8.59 -13.36
N ALA A 183 10.07 -7.47 -13.31
CA ALA A 183 9.28 -7.01 -14.45
C ALA A 183 10.18 -6.69 -15.66
N PHE A 184 11.37 -6.11 -15.47
CA PHE A 184 12.32 -5.89 -16.56
C PHE A 184 12.88 -7.21 -17.13
N PHE A 185 13.19 -8.19 -16.28
CA PHE A 185 13.60 -9.51 -16.75
C PHE A 185 12.49 -10.23 -17.52
N TYR A 186 11.23 -10.04 -17.12
CA TYR A 186 10.10 -10.70 -17.78
C TYR A 186 9.71 -10.03 -19.11
N LYS A 187 9.52 -8.71 -19.14
CA LYS A 187 9.06 -7.95 -20.33
C LYS A 187 9.72 -6.55 -20.40
N PRO A 188 10.99 -6.44 -20.83
CA PRO A 188 11.77 -5.20 -20.71
C PRO A 188 11.17 -4.00 -21.43
N LYS A 189 10.70 -4.17 -22.67
CA LYS A 189 10.07 -3.08 -23.45
C LYS A 189 8.82 -2.53 -22.77
N ARG A 190 7.99 -3.42 -22.23
CA ARG A 190 6.73 -3.05 -21.56
C ARG A 190 7.01 -2.37 -20.23
N SER A 191 7.98 -2.87 -19.47
CA SER A 191 8.43 -2.25 -18.22
C SER A 191 9.00 -0.85 -18.44
N LEU A 192 9.78 -0.65 -19.50
CA LEU A 192 10.29 0.68 -19.86
C LEU A 192 9.17 1.66 -20.22
N GLN A 193 8.18 1.22 -21.03
CA GLN A 193 6.97 2.01 -21.29
C GLN A 193 6.23 2.34 -19.99
N GLY A 194 6.17 1.39 -19.06
CA GLY A 194 5.55 1.59 -17.77
C GLY A 194 6.21 2.70 -16.95
N VAL A 195 7.54 2.72 -16.90
CA VAL A 195 8.32 3.80 -16.28
C VAL A 195 7.98 5.15 -16.91
N PHE A 196 7.96 5.26 -18.24
CA PHE A 196 7.61 6.51 -18.92
C PHE A 196 6.18 6.97 -18.60
N VAL A 197 5.20 6.06 -18.60
CA VAL A 197 3.81 6.38 -18.26
C VAL A 197 3.70 6.88 -16.82
N LEU A 198 4.35 6.20 -15.87
CA LEU A 198 4.35 6.63 -14.47
C LEU A 198 5.02 7.99 -14.30
N ALA A 199 6.19 8.21 -14.91
CA ALA A 199 6.92 9.47 -14.85
C ALA A 199 6.11 10.62 -15.43
N LEU A 200 5.47 10.42 -16.59
CA LEU A 200 4.60 11.41 -17.20
C LEU A 200 3.37 11.70 -16.34
N SER A 201 2.75 10.65 -15.77
CA SER A 201 1.59 10.79 -14.89
C SER A 201 1.94 11.57 -13.62
N LEU A 202 3.11 11.31 -13.03
CA LEU A 202 3.64 12.05 -11.88
C LEU A 202 3.97 13.50 -12.22
N ALA A 203 4.61 13.75 -13.37
CA ALA A 203 4.89 15.10 -13.84
C ALA A 203 3.58 15.89 -14.06
N LEU A 204 2.58 15.25 -14.67
CA LEU A 204 1.27 15.85 -14.87
C LEU A 204 0.58 16.17 -13.53
N LEU A 205 0.63 15.24 -12.56
CA LEU A 205 0.10 15.48 -11.21
C LEU A 205 0.83 16.61 -10.49
N ALA A 206 2.15 16.71 -10.64
CA ALA A 206 2.94 17.78 -10.02
C ALA A 206 2.63 19.16 -10.63
N VAL A 207 2.34 19.23 -11.93
CA VAL A 207 1.99 20.48 -12.63
C VAL A 207 0.53 20.87 -12.40
N LEU A 208 -0.41 19.91 -12.51
CA LEU A 208 -1.83 20.18 -12.39
C LEU A 208 -2.32 20.24 -10.94
N GLY A 209 -1.66 19.53 -10.02
CA GLY A 209 -2.03 19.49 -8.60
C GLY A 209 -2.17 20.88 -7.97
N PRO A 210 -1.18 21.78 -8.11
CA PRO A 210 -1.28 23.16 -7.65
C PRO A 210 -2.42 23.94 -8.30
N ALA A 211 -2.68 23.72 -9.60
CA ALA A 211 -3.79 24.36 -10.29
C ALA A 211 -5.15 23.90 -9.75
N PHE A 212 -5.33 22.61 -9.47
CA PHE A 212 -6.53 22.08 -8.83
C PHE A 212 -6.69 22.59 -7.39
N ALA A 213 -5.61 22.66 -6.62
CA ALA A 213 -5.63 23.20 -5.27
C ALA A 213 -6.07 24.68 -5.26
N LEU A 214 -5.54 25.49 -6.18
CA LEU A 214 -5.94 26.88 -6.35
C LEU A 214 -7.43 27.01 -6.71
N ILE A 215 -7.93 26.20 -7.64
CA ILE A 215 -9.35 26.20 -8.01
C ILE A 215 -10.23 25.83 -6.81
N ALA A 216 -9.83 24.82 -6.04
CA ALA A 216 -10.56 24.41 -4.84
C ALA A 216 -10.57 25.51 -3.76
N GLU A 217 -9.45 26.21 -3.57
CA GLU A 217 -9.33 27.32 -2.64
C GLU A 217 -10.23 28.50 -3.06
N ILE A 218 -10.21 28.89 -4.34
CA ILE A 218 -11.11 29.91 -4.89
C ILE A 218 -12.58 29.51 -4.67
N GLY A 219 -12.92 28.24 -4.90
CA GLY A 219 -14.26 27.70 -4.65
C GLY A 219 -14.67 27.79 -3.18
N SER A 220 -13.77 27.45 -2.26
CA SER A 220 -14.00 27.57 -0.81
C SER A 220 -14.22 29.03 -0.39
N ILE A 221 -13.42 29.96 -0.91
CA ILE A 221 -13.58 31.40 -0.65
C ILE A 221 -14.93 31.89 -1.18
N ALA A 222 -15.31 31.49 -2.41
CA ALA A 222 -16.60 31.87 -2.98
C ALA A 222 -17.79 31.39 -2.15
N LEU A 223 -17.75 30.15 -1.63
CA LEU A 223 -18.77 29.62 -0.73
C LEU A 223 -18.85 30.43 0.57
N GLN A 224 -17.71 30.74 1.19
CA GLN A 224 -17.67 31.56 2.41
C GLN A 224 -18.25 32.97 2.19
N VAL A 225 -17.99 33.59 1.04
CA VAL A 225 -18.57 34.90 0.69
C VAL A 225 -20.07 34.80 0.50
N ILE A 226 -20.58 33.77 -0.18
CA ILE A 226 -22.02 33.54 -0.35
C ILE A 226 -22.68 33.36 1.01
N ASP A 227 -22.12 32.50 1.87
CA ASP A 227 -22.65 32.25 3.22
C ASP A 227 -22.68 33.54 4.07
N ALA A 228 -21.63 34.37 3.99
CA ALA A 228 -21.58 35.65 4.70
C ALA A 228 -22.64 36.65 4.20
N VAL A 229 -22.82 36.77 2.89
CA VAL A 229 -23.81 37.68 2.29
C VAL A 229 -25.23 37.21 2.61
N VAL A 230 -25.53 35.92 2.40
CA VAL A 230 -26.83 35.34 2.73
C VAL A 230 -27.11 35.47 4.22
N GLY A 231 -26.14 35.15 5.08
CA GLY A 231 -26.23 35.32 6.53
C GLY A 231 -26.54 36.76 6.94
N PHE A 232 -25.88 37.75 6.34
CA PHE A 232 -26.15 39.17 6.59
C PHE A 232 -27.60 39.55 6.23
N PHE A 233 -28.10 39.14 5.06
CA PHE A 233 -29.48 39.43 4.67
C PHE A 233 -30.50 38.74 5.57
N LEU A 234 -30.30 37.46 5.90
CA LEU A 234 -31.17 36.71 6.80
C LEU A 234 -31.23 37.34 8.20
N TYR A 235 -30.08 37.77 8.74
CA TYR A 235 -30.02 38.46 10.03
C TYR A 235 -30.79 39.78 10.02
N ASN A 236 -30.62 40.61 8.99
CA ASN A 236 -31.33 41.89 8.88
C ASN A 236 -32.84 41.70 8.68
N ILE A 237 -33.26 40.73 7.86
CA ILE A 237 -34.68 40.39 7.68
C ILE A 237 -35.29 39.90 9.01
N ALA A 238 -34.59 39.03 9.73
CA ALA A 238 -35.04 38.56 11.03
C ALA A 238 -35.16 39.69 12.06
N GLY A 239 -34.23 40.65 12.06
CA GLY A 239 -34.30 41.86 12.89
C GLY A 239 -35.48 42.76 12.54
N LEU A 240 -35.73 42.99 11.24
CA LEU A 240 -36.90 43.73 10.74
C LEU A 240 -38.22 43.06 11.13
N LEU A 241 -38.32 41.74 10.97
CA LEU A 241 -39.49 40.99 11.37
C LEU A 241 -39.66 41.00 12.89
N GLY A 242 -38.59 40.85 13.68
CA GLY A 242 -38.65 40.97 15.14
C GLY A 242 -39.15 42.33 15.61
N PHE A 243 -38.83 43.41 14.88
CA PHE A 243 -39.32 44.77 15.17
C PHE A 243 -40.80 44.98 14.81
N LEU A 244 -41.34 44.23 13.84
CA LEU A 244 -42.75 44.32 13.43
C LEU A 244 -43.71 43.58 14.37
N TRP A 245 -43.19 42.76 15.30
CA TRP A 245 -43.96 41.95 16.24
C TRP A 245 -43.75 42.36 17.72
N ALA A 246 -43.01 43.46 17.96
CA ALA A 246 -42.85 44.11 19.26
C ALA A 246 -43.74 45.35 19.36
#